data_AF-A0A7J0F1R5-F1
#
_entry.id   AF-A0A7J0F1R5-F1
#
_cell.length_a   1.000
_cell.length_b   1.000
_cell.length_c   1.000
_cell.angle_alpha   90.00
_cell.angle_beta   90.00
_cell.angle_gamma   90.00
#
_symmetry.space_group_name_H-M   'P 1'
#
loop_
_entity.id
_entity.type
_entity.pdbx_description
1 polymer ?
#
loop_
_entity_poly.entity_id
_entity_poly.type
_entity_poly.pdbx_seq_one_letter_code
_entity_poly.pdbx_strand_id
1 'polypeptide(L)'
;MKTQVCSIVYAFIFFLLILTISSSVGAQSCKPSGKLRGKKPPPGQCNPRMTLNAGMEEGHLNAITSSMQMTHTVVALSTGWFNNQKRCLKNITIHGNGRSVEAMVVDECDSTMGCDEDHDFQPPCPNNIVDASEAVWKALGVPKKDRGNLDIFWSDA
;
A
#
# COMPACT_ATOMS: atom_id res chain seq x y z
N MET A 1 38.79 12.28 -37.41
CA MET A 1 37.71 13.23 -37.05
C MET A 1 36.31 12.62 -37.13
N LYS A 2 35.95 11.85 -38.17
CA LYS A 2 34.58 11.27 -38.31
C LYS A 2 34.20 10.23 -37.23
N THR A 3 35.14 9.43 -36.74
CA THR A 3 34.92 8.41 -35.71
C THR A 3 34.72 8.97 -34.30
N GLN A 4 35.38 10.10 -33.98
CA GLN A 4 35.29 10.77 -32.68
C GLN A 4 33.94 11.48 -32.48
N VAL A 5 33.39 12.08 -33.55
CA VAL A 5 32.05 12.69 -33.54
C VAL A 5 30.97 11.63 -33.32
N CYS A 6 31.13 10.44 -33.91
CA CYS A 6 30.19 9.33 -33.72
C CYS A 6 30.13 8.86 -32.26
N SER A 7 31.29 8.73 -31.60
CA SER A 7 31.38 8.31 -30.20
C SER A 7 30.71 9.31 -29.23
N ILE A 8 30.88 10.61 -29.48
CA ILE A 8 30.25 11.68 -28.68
C ILE A 8 28.73 11.63 -28.85
N VAL A 9 28.24 11.45 -30.09
CA VAL A 9 26.79 11.34 -30.36
C VAL A 9 26.18 10.14 -29.65
N TYR A 10 26.83 8.97 -29.67
CA TYR A 10 26.37 7.79 -28.94
C TYR A 10 26.36 8.00 -27.42
N ALA A 11 27.41 8.62 -26.87
CA ALA A 11 27.48 8.93 -25.45
C ALA A 11 26.36 9.90 -25.01
N PHE A 12 26.06 10.92 -25.82
CA PHE A 12 24.96 11.84 -25.57
C PHE A 12 23.58 11.15 -25.66
N ILE A 13 23.36 10.29 -26.67
CA ILE A 13 22.10 9.53 -26.80
C ILE A 13 21.92 8.59 -25.60
N PHE A 14 22.98 7.90 -25.17
CA PHE A 14 22.94 7.01 -24.01
C PHE A 14 22.67 7.77 -22.71
N PHE A 15 23.29 8.95 -22.54
CA PHE A 15 23.04 9.82 -21.40
C PHE A 15 21.59 10.36 -21.37
N LEU A 16 21.05 10.77 -22.51
CA LEU A 16 19.65 11.19 -22.64
C LEU A 16 18.69 10.02 -22.35
N LEU A 17 19.01 8.80 -22.79
CA LEU A 17 18.26 7.60 -22.42
C LEU A 17 18.28 7.37 -20.91
N ILE A 18 19.43 7.46 -20.24
CA ILE A 18 19.53 7.31 -18.77
C ILE A 18 18.69 8.36 -18.04
N LEU A 19 18.72 9.62 -18.49
CA LEU A 19 17.90 10.69 -17.90
C LEU A 19 16.39 10.44 -18.07
N THR A 20 15.95 9.85 -19.18
CA THR A 20 14.54 9.49 -19.39
C THR A 20 14.07 8.29 -18.56
N ILE A 21 14.98 7.39 -18.16
CA ILE A 21 14.65 6.24 -17.32
C ILE A 21 14.55 6.66 -15.84
N SER A 22 15.20 7.77 -15.45
CA SER A 22 15.31 8.22 -14.05
C SER A 22 14.05 8.91 -13.50
N SER A 23 13.03 9.20 -14.30
CA SER A 23 11.91 10.08 -13.92
C SER A 23 10.66 9.37 -13.40
N SER A 24 10.71 8.07 -13.09
CA SER A 24 9.51 7.33 -12.63
C SER A 24 9.60 6.68 -11.25
N VAL A 25 10.55 7.09 -10.39
CA VAL A 25 10.38 6.83 -8.96
C VAL A 25 9.31 7.79 -8.45
N GLY A 26 8.05 7.40 -8.63
CA GLY A 26 6.97 7.94 -7.81
C GLY A 26 7.38 7.72 -6.37
N ALA A 27 7.74 8.80 -5.68
CA ALA A 27 8.11 8.74 -4.28
C ALA A 27 7.03 7.95 -3.54
N GLN A 28 7.40 6.81 -2.93
CA GLN A 28 6.50 6.08 -2.03
C GLN A 28 6.16 7.05 -0.91
N SER A 29 4.98 7.64 -0.98
CA SER A 29 4.53 8.70 -0.10
C SER A 29 3.48 8.12 0.81
N CYS A 30 3.71 8.18 2.12
CA CYS A 30 2.63 7.90 3.05
C CYS A 30 1.76 9.14 3.16
N LYS A 31 0.46 8.97 2.93
CA LYS A 31 -0.51 10.04 3.15
C LYS A 31 -0.96 9.95 4.61
N PRO A 32 -0.91 11.03 5.40
CA PRO A 32 -1.61 11.06 6.67
C PRO A 32 -3.11 10.96 6.42
N SER A 33 -3.82 10.29 7.32
CA SER A 33 -5.24 10.56 7.53
C SER A 33 -5.44 12.04 7.85
N GLY A 34 -6.12 12.76 6.96
CA GLY A 34 -6.55 14.13 7.22
C GLY A 34 -7.72 14.12 8.20
N LYS A 35 -7.75 15.05 9.17
CA LYS A 35 -8.95 15.27 10.00
C LYS A 35 -10.03 16.00 9.20
N LEU A 36 -10.55 15.38 8.15
CA LEU A 36 -11.71 15.92 7.45
C LEU A 36 -12.94 15.62 8.30
N ARG A 37 -13.89 16.56 8.37
CA ARG A 37 -15.18 16.27 9.00
C ARG A 37 -16.01 15.47 8.01
N GLY A 38 -16.19 14.18 8.27
CA GLY A 38 -17.05 13.34 7.46
C GLY A 38 -18.47 13.89 7.38
N LYS A 39 -19.03 13.91 6.17
CA LYS A 39 -20.47 14.11 5.99
C LYS A 39 -21.18 12.82 6.38
N LYS A 40 -22.28 12.93 7.13
CA LYS A 40 -23.07 11.76 7.54
C LYS A 40 -23.52 10.98 6.28
N PRO A 41 -23.37 9.65 6.25
CA PRO A 41 -23.82 8.85 5.11
C PRO A 41 -25.34 8.95 4.98
N PRO A 42 -25.92 8.86 3.77
CA PRO A 42 -27.36 8.68 3.61
C PRO A 42 -27.85 7.44 4.37
N PRO A 43 -29.13 7.40 4.81
CA PRO A 43 -29.67 6.26 5.56
C PRO A 43 -29.42 4.92 4.84
N GLY A 44 -28.81 3.97 5.53
CA GLY A 44 -28.54 2.62 5.01
C GLY A 44 -27.30 2.48 4.12
N GLN A 45 -26.53 3.55 3.87
CA GLN A 45 -25.35 3.49 3.00
C GLN A 45 -24.03 3.20 3.73
N CYS A 46 -23.98 3.32 5.06
CA CYS A 46 -22.84 2.87 5.85
C CYS A 46 -22.98 1.37 6.10
N ASN A 47 -22.24 0.56 5.35
CA ASN A 47 -22.28 -0.89 5.49
C ASN A 47 -21.42 -1.31 6.71
N PRO A 48 -21.99 -1.95 7.75
CA PRO A 48 -21.25 -2.28 8.98
C PRO A 48 -20.21 -3.40 8.82
N ARG A 49 -20.04 -3.97 7.61
CA ARG A 49 -19.24 -5.18 7.43
C ARG A 49 -17.97 -4.93 6.62
N MET A 50 -16.94 -4.43 7.29
CA MET A 50 -15.55 -4.69 6.90
C MET A 50 -14.98 -5.75 7.86
N THR A 51 -15.09 -7.02 7.48
CA THR A 51 -14.26 -8.08 8.05
C THR A 51 -13.26 -8.45 6.99
N LEU A 52 -12.15 -7.72 6.92
CA LEU A 52 -10.97 -8.28 6.26
C LEU A 52 -9.77 -8.15 7.20
N ASN A 53 -9.53 -9.21 7.98
CA ASN A 53 -8.21 -9.51 8.50
C ASN A 53 -7.32 -9.81 7.27
N ALA A 54 -6.78 -8.70 6.76
CA ALA A 54 -5.89 -8.50 5.63
C ALA A 54 -6.51 -8.66 4.23
N GLY A 55 -6.34 -7.67 3.37
CA GLY A 55 -6.83 -7.76 2.01
C GLY A 55 -7.28 -6.39 1.56
N MET A 56 -6.38 -5.71 0.86
CA MET A 56 -6.69 -4.52 0.11
C MET A 56 -7.81 -4.92 -0.86
N GLU A 57 -9.02 -4.43 -0.61
CA GLU A 57 -10.13 -4.60 -1.54
C GLU A 57 -9.71 -3.93 -2.86
N GLU A 58 -9.86 -4.63 -4.00
CA GLU A 58 -9.43 -4.18 -5.33
C GLU A 58 -10.23 -2.95 -5.87
N GLY A 59 -10.79 -2.11 -5.00
CA GLY A 59 -11.80 -1.13 -5.35
C GLY A 59 -11.30 0.14 -6.05
N HIS A 60 -10.06 0.60 -5.83
CA HIS A 60 -9.67 1.97 -6.25
C HIS A 60 -8.30 2.12 -6.92
N LEU A 61 -7.58 1.03 -7.18
CA LEU A 61 -6.26 1.13 -7.80
C LEU A 61 -6.36 1.06 -9.33
N ASN A 62 -5.82 2.09 -10.00
CA ASN A 62 -5.59 2.02 -11.44
C ASN A 62 -4.64 0.85 -11.77
N ALA A 63 -4.67 0.37 -13.01
CA ALA A 63 -3.90 -0.81 -13.43
C ALA A 63 -2.37 -0.68 -13.15
N ILE A 64 -1.84 0.55 -13.09
CA ILE A 64 -0.42 0.81 -12.83
C ILE A 64 -0.10 0.65 -11.35
N THR A 65 -0.85 1.29 -10.45
CA THR A 65 -0.69 1.10 -9.00
C THR A 65 -1.00 -0.33 -8.59
N SER A 66 -1.97 -0.96 -9.24
CA SER A 66 -2.31 -2.38 -9.02
C SER A 66 -1.13 -3.29 -9.39
N SER A 67 -0.39 -2.98 -10.47
CA SER A 67 0.83 -3.72 -10.84
C SER A 67 1.99 -3.53 -9.86
N MET A 68 2.14 -2.34 -9.26
CA MET A 68 3.17 -2.09 -8.23
C MET A 68 2.84 -2.79 -6.91
N GLN A 69 1.56 -2.87 -6.54
CA GLN A 69 1.11 -3.49 -5.30
C GLN A 69 1.06 -5.03 -5.39
N MET A 70 0.89 -5.59 -6.59
CA MET A 70 1.01 -7.05 -6.82
C MET A 70 2.44 -7.58 -6.69
N THR A 71 3.46 -6.71 -6.81
CA THR A 71 4.87 -7.11 -6.88
C THR A 71 5.66 -6.84 -5.60
N HIS A 72 5.27 -5.85 -4.80
CA HIS A 72 5.96 -5.47 -3.57
C HIS A 72 5.20 -5.89 -2.31
N THR A 73 5.93 -6.34 -1.29
CA THR A 73 5.38 -6.60 0.05
C THR A 73 5.19 -5.28 0.78
N VAL A 74 3.96 -4.75 0.70
CA VAL A 74 3.60 -3.48 1.33
C VAL A 74 2.32 -3.62 2.14
N VAL A 75 2.17 -2.77 3.16
CA VAL A 75 1.01 -2.78 4.05
C VAL A 75 0.55 -1.37 4.42
N ALA A 76 -0.71 -1.26 4.82
CA ALA A 76 -1.24 -0.16 5.61
C ALA A 76 -1.46 -0.60 7.06
N LEU A 77 -1.21 0.28 8.02
CA LEU A 77 -1.44 0.00 9.44
C LEU A 77 -2.60 0.84 9.96
N SER A 78 -3.43 0.27 10.85
CA SER A 78 -4.41 1.05 11.61
C SER A 78 -3.78 2.30 12.23
N THR A 79 -4.52 3.41 12.31
CA THR A 79 -4.04 4.72 12.81
C THR A 79 -3.13 4.64 14.04
N GLY A 80 -3.54 3.88 15.07
CA GLY A 80 -2.76 3.72 16.29
C GLY A 80 -1.38 3.07 16.07
N TRP A 81 -1.30 2.06 15.19
CA TRP A 81 -0.07 1.37 14.84
C TRP A 81 0.77 2.16 13.83
N PHE A 82 0.14 2.86 12.88
CA PHE A 82 0.81 3.77 11.95
C PHE A 82 1.56 4.89 12.69
N ASN A 83 1.04 5.30 13.85
CA ASN A 83 1.72 6.13 14.85
C ASN A 83 2.19 7.47 14.28
N ASN A 84 1.24 8.24 13.72
CA ASN A 84 1.52 9.55 13.11
C ASN A 84 2.71 9.49 12.13
N GLN A 85 2.68 8.52 11.20
CA GLN A 85 3.74 8.26 10.22
C GLN A 85 5.09 7.81 10.80
N LYS A 86 5.24 7.55 12.10
CA LYS A 86 6.54 7.10 12.65
C LYS A 86 6.96 5.73 12.10
N ARG A 87 6.03 4.94 11.58
CA ARG A 87 6.29 3.66 10.89
C ARG A 87 6.27 3.75 9.37
N CYS A 88 5.93 4.90 8.80
CA CYS A 88 5.94 5.13 7.36
C CYS A 88 7.32 4.80 6.76
N LEU A 89 7.31 4.06 5.64
CA LEU A 89 8.50 3.57 4.93
C LEU A 89 9.47 2.75 5.81
N LYS A 90 8.97 2.19 6.91
CA LYS A 90 9.70 1.21 7.72
C LYS A 90 9.14 -0.18 7.48
N ASN A 91 10.01 -1.16 7.65
CA ASN A 91 9.62 -2.55 7.53
C ASN A 91 9.06 -3.06 8.85
N ILE A 92 8.08 -3.95 8.73
CA ILE A 92 7.61 -4.81 9.80
C ILE A 92 7.75 -6.27 9.35
N THR A 93 7.91 -7.17 10.31
CA THR A 93 7.83 -8.61 10.06
C THR A 93 6.44 -9.09 10.40
N ILE A 94 5.77 -9.74 9.45
CA ILE A 94 4.44 -10.32 9.61
C ILE A 94 4.59 -11.84 9.74
N HIS A 95 4.04 -12.41 10.79
CA HIS A 95 4.00 -13.84 11.07
C HIS A 95 2.57 -14.35 10.93
N GLY A 96 2.36 -15.34 10.05
CA GLY A 96 1.04 -15.90 9.79
C GLY A 96 1.13 -17.16 8.94
N ASN A 97 0.16 -18.06 9.05
CA ASN A 97 0.12 -19.32 8.29
C ASN A 97 1.42 -20.15 8.38
N GLY A 98 2.09 -20.13 9.54
CA GLY A 98 3.37 -20.80 9.77
C GLY A 98 4.56 -20.22 9.02
N ARG A 99 4.40 -19.04 8.39
CA ARG A 99 5.42 -18.34 7.61
C ARG A 99 5.65 -16.93 8.13
N SER A 100 6.66 -16.27 7.59
CA SER A 100 6.94 -14.87 7.89
C SER A 100 7.38 -14.11 6.65
N VAL A 101 7.06 -12.82 6.60
CA VAL A 101 7.41 -11.94 5.49
C VAL A 101 7.69 -10.53 6.02
N GLU A 102 8.75 -9.91 5.51
CA GLU A 102 8.98 -8.48 5.71
C GLU A 102 8.15 -7.67 4.71
N ALA A 103 7.45 -6.66 5.22
CA ALA A 103 6.66 -5.76 4.40
C ALA A 103 6.87 -4.30 4.84
N MET A 104 6.89 -3.40 3.87
CA MET A 104 7.04 -1.98 4.13
C MET A 104 5.69 -1.32 4.38
N VAL A 105 5.60 -0.50 5.42
CA VAL A 105 4.42 0.30 5.70
C VAL A 105 4.39 1.49 4.74
N VAL A 106 3.34 1.59 3.92
CA VAL A 106 3.21 2.64 2.89
C VAL A 106 1.99 3.52 3.09
N ASP A 107 1.06 3.12 3.96
CA ASP A 107 -0.19 3.87 4.16
C ASP A 107 -0.78 3.70 5.56
N GLU A 108 -1.77 4.54 5.86
CA GLU A 108 -2.60 4.48 7.04
C GLU A 108 -3.96 3.86 6.72
N CYS A 109 -4.40 2.89 7.52
CA CYS A 109 -5.79 2.43 7.52
C CYS A 109 -6.54 3.27 8.57
N ASP A 110 -7.27 4.29 8.12
CA ASP A 110 -7.90 5.28 9.01
C ASP A 110 -8.95 4.65 9.91
N SER A 111 -8.68 4.62 11.21
CA SER A 111 -9.61 4.07 12.21
C SER A 111 -10.40 5.14 12.98
N THR A 112 -10.31 6.40 12.54
CA THR A 112 -10.91 7.57 13.19
C THR A 112 -12.11 8.12 12.43
N MET A 113 -12.14 7.94 11.11
CA MET A 113 -13.20 8.42 10.25
C MET A 113 -13.50 7.45 9.10
N GLY A 114 -14.67 7.65 8.49
CA GLY A 114 -15.28 6.77 7.52
C GLY A 114 -16.79 7.01 7.45
N CYS A 115 -17.46 6.30 6.56
CA CYS A 115 -18.87 6.48 6.24
C CYS A 115 -19.19 7.91 5.75
N ASP A 116 -18.30 8.50 4.96
CA ASP A 116 -18.50 9.79 4.31
C ASP A 116 -18.12 9.72 2.81
N GLU A 117 -18.35 10.82 2.09
CA GLU A 117 -18.07 10.91 0.65
C GLU A 117 -16.58 10.70 0.30
N ASP A 118 -15.67 11.06 1.21
CA ASP A 118 -14.22 10.95 0.96
C ASP A 118 -13.71 9.50 1.14
N HIS A 119 -14.48 8.66 1.86
CA HIS A 119 -14.19 7.25 2.12
C HIS A 119 -15.16 6.31 1.39
N ASP A 120 -15.84 6.76 0.32
CA ASP A 120 -16.83 5.99 -0.45
C ASP A 120 -17.89 5.30 0.44
N PHE A 121 -18.22 5.96 1.57
CA PHE A 121 -19.11 5.44 2.61
C PHE A 121 -18.67 4.11 3.26
N GLN A 122 -17.41 3.71 3.08
CA GLN A 122 -16.80 2.58 3.79
C GLN A 122 -16.65 2.92 5.27
N PRO A 123 -16.95 2.00 6.20
CA PRO A 123 -16.79 2.26 7.63
C PRO A 123 -15.31 2.52 8.00
N PRO A 124 -15.05 3.20 9.13
CA PRO A 124 -13.70 3.35 9.64
C PRO A 124 -13.00 1.99 9.80
N CYS A 125 -11.70 1.97 9.54
CA CYS A 125 -10.86 0.79 9.73
C CYS A 125 -10.86 0.34 11.20
N PRO A 126 -10.86 -0.97 11.50
CA PRO A 126 -10.62 -1.42 12.86
C PRO A 126 -9.23 -1.02 13.38
N ASN A 127 -9.07 -0.92 14.69
CA ASN A 127 -7.84 -0.42 15.33
C ASN A 127 -6.67 -1.42 15.37
N ASN A 128 -6.86 -2.64 14.86
CA ASN A 128 -5.95 -3.77 14.99
C ASN A 128 -5.72 -4.50 13.66
N ILE A 129 -5.64 -3.74 12.55
CA ILE A 129 -5.52 -4.25 11.19
C ILE A 129 -4.13 -3.95 10.62
N VAL A 130 -3.59 -4.95 9.93
CA VAL A 130 -2.52 -4.81 8.95
C VAL A 130 -3.16 -5.10 7.60
N ASP A 131 -3.45 -4.07 6.82
CA ASP A 131 -4.00 -4.26 5.49
C ASP A 131 -2.86 -4.52 4.50
N ALA A 132 -2.89 -5.68 3.84
CA ALA A 132 -1.71 -6.23 3.19
C ALA A 132 -1.90 -6.44 1.68
N SER A 133 -0.84 -6.13 0.92
CA SER A 133 -0.82 -6.35 -0.52
C SER A 133 -0.93 -7.83 -0.88
N GLU A 134 -1.34 -8.12 -2.13
CA GLU A 134 -1.39 -9.49 -2.63
C GLU A 134 -0.03 -10.21 -2.52
N ALA A 135 1.09 -9.49 -2.64
CA ALA A 135 2.43 -10.06 -2.51
C ALA A 135 2.69 -10.60 -1.10
N VAL A 136 2.24 -9.90 -0.05
CA VAL A 136 2.34 -10.36 1.34
C VAL A 136 1.57 -11.67 1.53
N TRP A 137 0.35 -11.73 1.01
CA TRP A 137 -0.48 -12.93 1.06
C TRP A 137 0.14 -14.13 0.33
N LYS A 138 0.75 -13.89 -0.85
CA LYS A 138 1.49 -14.91 -1.60
C LYS A 138 2.72 -15.40 -0.81
N ALA A 139 3.47 -14.50 -0.18
CA ALA A 139 4.65 -14.84 0.62
C ALA A 139 4.29 -15.69 1.85
N LEU A 140 3.20 -15.33 2.54
CA LEU A 140 2.63 -16.11 3.64
C LEU A 140 1.99 -17.44 3.17
N GLY A 141 1.94 -17.70 1.86
CA GLY A 141 1.44 -18.97 1.32
C GLY A 141 -0.06 -19.17 1.49
N VAL A 142 -0.83 -18.08 1.59
CA VAL A 142 -2.27 -18.15 1.83
C VAL A 142 -3.02 -18.25 0.49
N PRO A 143 -3.84 -19.30 0.28
CA PRO A 143 -4.63 -19.46 -0.93
C PRO A 143 -5.60 -18.30 -1.13
N LYS A 144 -5.86 -17.90 -2.38
CA LYS A 144 -6.78 -16.78 -2.71
C LYS A 144 -8.15 -16.90 -2.02
N LYS A 145 -8.68 -18.12 -1.94
CA LYS A 145 -9.98 -18.43 -1.30
C LYS A 145 -10.03 -18.19 0.21
N ASP A 146 -8.87 -18.18 0.86
CA ASP A 146 -8.74 -18.06 2.31
C ASP A 146 -8.19 -16.67 2.70
N ARG A 147 -7.97 -15.78 1.72
CA ARG A 147 -7.57 -14.40 1.97
C ARG A 147 -8.76 -13.60 2.48
N GLY A 148 -8.50 -12.67 3.38
CA GLY A 148 -9.53 -11.87 4.01
C GLY A 148 -9.74 -12.18 5.48
N ASN A 149 -9.36 -13.35 5.99
CA ASN A 149 -9.23 -13.51 7.43
C ASN A 149 -8.07 -14.42 7.83
N LEU A 150 -6.94 -13.81 8.22
CA LEU A 150 -5.83 -14.52 8.84
C LEU A 150 -5.43 -13.83 10.15
N ASP A 151 -5.40 -14.59 11.24
CA ASP A 151 -4.78 -14.14 12.47
C ASP A 151 -3.26 -14.13 12.30
N ILE A 152 -2.67 -12.98 12.61
CA ILE A 152 -1.24 -12.73 12.46
C ILE A 152 -0.66 -12.13 13.73
N PHE A 153 0.66 -12.24 13.83
CA PHE A 153 1.46 -11.42 14.73
C PHE A 153 2.40 -10.57 13.88
N TRP A 154 2.78 -9.39 14.36
CA TRP A 154 3.79 -8.60 13.69
C TRP A 154 4.69 -7.88 14.69
N SER A 155 5.88 -7.55 14.25
CA SER A 155 6.84 -6.74 15.00
C SER A 155 7.48 -5.73 14.07
N ASP A 156 8.02 -4.65 14.64
CA ASP A 156 8.99 -3.82 13.91
C ASP A 156 10.17 -4.74 13.49
N ALA A 157 10.69 -4.56 12.27
CA ALA A 157 11.80 -5.34 11.72
C ALA A 157 13.17 -4.88 12.27
#